data_AF-A0A8J7GI66-F1
#
_entry.id   AF-A0A8J7GI66-F1
#
_cell.length_a   1.000
_cell.length_b   1.000
_cell.length_c   1.000
_cell.angle_alpha   90.00
_cell.angle_beta   90.00
_cell.angle_gamma   90.00
#
_symmetry.space_group_name_H-M   'P 1'
#
loop_
_entity.id
_entity.type
_entity.pdbx_description
1 polymer ?
#
loop_
_entity_poly.entity_id
_entity_poly.type
_entity_poly.pdbx_seq_one_letter_code
_entity_poly.pdbx_strand_id
1 'polypeptide(L)'
;MREYSAAAKKFYNSKAWRKTRDAYIGSIDYMCERCGDAGYIVHHIEHIDNNNINDVNVTLNWDNLEYLCLDCHNTEHFATHSNVVEGVSFNQYGELVPISKTKNDK
;
A
#
# COMPACT_ATOMS: atom_id res chain seq x y z
N MET A 1 -12.86 1.45 -7.52
CA MET A 1 -13.00 1.75 -6.09
C MET A 1 -13.34 0.43 -5.41
N ARG A 2 -12.44 -0.20 -4.65
CA ARG A 2 -12.74 -1.50 -4.03
C ARG A 2 -13.94 -1.30 -3.09
N GLU A 3 -15.04 -2.02 -3.30
CA GLU A 3 -16.16 -2.00 -2.36
C GLU A 3 -15.69 -2.61 -1.04
N TYR A 4 -15.62 -1.79 0.01
CA TYR A 4 -15.32 -2.30 1.34
C TYR A 4 -16.52 -3.10 1.85
N SER A 5 -16.34 -4.41 1.98
CA SER A 5 -17.35 -5.31 2.57
C SER A 5 -17.71 -4.84 3.99
N ALA A 6 -18.92 -5.17 4.45
CA ALA A 6 -19.34 -4.87 5.81
C ALA A 6 -18.37 -5.49 6.85
N ALA A 7 -17.80 -6.66 6.54
CA ALA A 7 -16.79 -7.32 7.34
C ALA A 7 -15.49 -6.49 7.42
N ALA A 8 -14.98 -5.98 6.28
CA ALA A 8 -13.80 -5.10 6.24
C ALA A 8 -14.01 -3.86 7.11
N LYS A 9 -15.15 -3.18 6.95
CA LYS A 9 -15.50 -2.00 7.77
C LYS A 9 -15.54 -2.34 9.26
N LYS A 10 -16.12 -3.49 9.63
CA LYS A 10 -16.17 -3.93 11.03
C LYS A 10 -14.77 -4.22 11.59
N PHE A 11 -13.92 -4.89 10.82
CA PHE A 11 -12.55 -5.21 11.22
C PHE A 11 -11.71 -3.95 11.43
N TYR A 12 -11.64 -3.05 10.45
CA TYR A 12 -10.83 -1.84 10.54
C TYR A 12 -11.35 -0.82 11.58
N ASN A 13 -12.63 -0.90 11.96
CA ASN A 13 -13.17 -0.12 13.08
C ASN A 13 -13.05 -0.83 14.44
N SER A 14 -12.56 -2.07 14.48
CA SER A 14 -12.50 -2.85 15.71
C SER A 14 -11.44 -2.32 16.68
N LYS A 15 -11.68 -2.50 17.97
CA LYS A 15 -10.70 -2.19 19.02
C LYS A 15 -9.43 -3.05 18.89
N ALA A 16 -9.59 -4.31 18.46
CA ALA A 16 -8.48 -5.24 18.30
C ALA A 16 -7.50 -4.77 17.23
N TRP A 17 -7.99 -4.38 16.06
CA TRP A 17 -7.16 -3.80 15.00
C TRP A 17 -6.46 -2.54 15.47
N ARG A 18 -7.20 -1.57 16.01
CA ARG A 18 -6.62 -0.29 16.47
C ARG A 18 -5.51 -0.50 17.49
N LYS A 19 -5.72 -1.37 18.49
CA LYS A 19 -4.71 -1.67 19.50
C LYS A 19 -3.47 -2.35 18.90
N THR A 20 -3.67 -3.31 18.00
CA THR A 20 -2.58 -4.02 17.33
C THR A 20 -1.76 -3.06 16.47
N ARG A 21 -2.44 -2.25 15.65
CA ARG A 21 -1.85 -1.21 14.81
C ARG A 21 -1.03 -0.22 15.64
N ASP A 22 -1.60 0.34 16.69
CA ASP A 22 -0.92 1.37 17.50
C ASP A 22 0.29 0.78 18.23
N ALA A 23 0.20 -0.47 18.71
CA ALA A 23 1.31 -1.17 19.34
C ALA A 23 2.43 -1.55 18.35
N TYR A 24 2.06 -2.00 17.14
CA TYR A 24 2.99 -2.31 16.08
C TYR A 24 3.77 -1.06 15.67
N ILE A 25 3.08 0.04 15.34
CA ILE A 25 3.70 1.32 14.97
C ILE A 25 4.68 1.80 16.05
N GLY A 26 4.29 1.72 17.34
CA GLY A 26 5.14 2.12 18.44
C GLY A 26 6.38 1.24 18.64
N SER A 27 6.37 0.00 18.14
CA SER A 27 7.52 -0.92 18.23
C SER A 27 8.61 -0.67 17.18
N ILE A 28 8.27 0.04 16.11
CA ILE A 28 9.15 0.36 14.97
C ILE A 28 9.47 1.86 14.90
N ASP A 29 9.38 2.54 16.06
CA ASP A 29 9.72 3.96 16.24
C ASP A 29 9.01 4.91 15.26
N TYR A 30 7.82 4.55 14.79
CA TYR A 30 7.03 5.32 13.81
C TYR A 30 7.74 5.52 12.45
N MET A 31 8.73 4.70 12.13
CA MET A 31 9.52 4.81 10.90
C MET A 31 9.04 3.85 9.82
N CYS A 32 9.06 4.29 8.57
CA CYS A 32 8.83 3.45 7.41
C CYS A 32 9.87 2.33 7.38
N GLU A 33 9.42 1.08 7.38
CA GLU A 33 10.31 -0.08 7.46
C GLU A 33 11.10 -0.33 6.16
N ARG A 34 10.70 0.32 5.05
CA ARG A 34 11.41 0.22 3.75
C ARG A 34 12.43 1.32 3.52
N CYS A 35 12.08 2.58 3.78
CA CYS A 35 12.94 3.73 3.44
C CYS A 35 13.54 4.44 4.66
N GLY A 36 13.03 4.21 5.86
CA GLY A 36 13.49 4.89 7.07
C GLY A 36 13.01 6.35 7.22
N ASP A 37 12.05 6.82 6.42
CA ASP A 37 11.35 8.10 6.65
C ASP A 37 10.19 7.93 7.63
N ALA A 38 9.47 9.00 7.97
CA ALA A 38 8.25 8.90 8.76
C ALA A 38 7.21 7.99 8.07
N GLY A 39 6.71 6.99 8.81
CA GLY A 39 5.65 6.13 8.30
C GLY A 39 4.28 6.81 8.32
N TYR A 40 3.31 6.20 7.65
CA TYR A 40 1.98 6.75 7.46
C TYR A 40 0.88 5.71 7.66
N ILE A 41 1.05 4.52 7.07
CA ILE A 41 0.01 3.48 7.01
C ILE A 41 0.60 2.11 7.34
N VAL A 42 -0.14 1.32 8.12
CA VAL A 42 0.17 -0.11 8.29
C VAL A 42 -0.46 -0.87 7.14
N HIS A 43 0.39 -1.61 6.44
CA HIS A 43 0.08 -2.49 5.33
C HIS A 43 0.02 -3.95 5.80
N HIS A 44 -0.87 -4.74 5.21
CA HIS A 44 -0.89 -6.20 5.40
C HIS A 44 -0.16 -6.86 4.23
N ILE A 45 0.94 -7.57 4.52
CA ILE A 45 1.81 -8.24 3.53
C ILE A 45 0.99 -9.30 2.77
N GLU A 46 0.38 -10.24 3.49
CA GLU A 46 -0.72 -11.05 2.99
C GLU A 46 -2.01 -10.21 3.07
N HIS A 47 -2.54 -9.87 1.90
CA HIS A 47 -3.75 -9.07 1.80
C HIS A 47 -4.97 -9.74 2.45
N ILE A 48 -5.74 -8.93 3.18
CA ILE A 48 -7.03 -9.35 3.70
C ILE A 48 -8.08 -9.40 2.58
N ASP A 49 -8.77 -10.53 2.48
CA ASP A 49 -9.92 -10.77 1.61
C ASP A 49 -11.13 -11.28 2.42
N ASN A 50 -12.20 -11.68 1.74
CA ASN A 50 -13.41 -12.15 2.42
C ASN A 50 -13.24 -13.53 3.09
N ASN A 51 -12.21 -14.29 2.73
CA ASN A 51 -11.96 -15.64 3.23
C ASN A 51 -11.11 -15.61 4.50
N ASN A 52 -10.12 -14.71 4.59
CA ASN A 52 -9.18 -14.63 5.70
C ASN A 52 -9.49 -13.53 6.74
N ILE A 53 -10.51 -12.68 6.53
CA ILE A 53 -10.82 -11.55 7.42
C ILE A 53 -11.16 -11.90 8.88
N ASN A 54 -11.53 -13.15 9.15
CA ASN A 54 -11.79 -13.61 10.52
C ASN A 54 -10.61 -14.39 11.12
N ASP A 55 -9.53 -14.59 10.37
CA ASP A 55 -8.32 -15.25 10.86
C ASP A 55 -7.40 -14.23 11.54
N VAL A 56 -7.20 -14.38 12.84
CA VAL A 56 -6.33 -13.51 13.64
C VAL A 56 -4.85 -13.68 13.29
N ASN A 57 -4.46 -14.82 12.73
CA ASN A 57 -3.09 -15.11 12.32
C ASN A 57 -2.70 -14.41 11.00
N VAL A 58 -3.70 -13.88 10.27
CA VAL A 58 -3.49 -13.01 9.11
C VAL A 58 -3.76 -11.56 9.50
N THR A 59 -4.88 -11.30 10.18
CA THR A 59 -5.36 -9.92 10.38
C THR A 59 -4.63 -9.15 11.48
N LEU A 60 -4.14 -9.83 12.52
CA LEU A 60 -3.51 -9.21 13.69
C LEU A 60 -2.07 -9.70 13.95
N ASN A 61 -1.53 -10.56 13.09
CA ASN A 61 -0.18 -11.08 13.21
C ASN A 61 0.85 -10.02 12.81
N TRP A 62 1.79 -9.72 13.70
CA TRP A 62 2.83 -8.71 13.45
C TRP A 62 3.75 -9.10 12.30
N ASP A 63 4.01 -10.39 12.11
CA ASP A 63 4.81 -10.87 10.97
C ASP A 63 4.13 -10.63 9.62
N ASN A 64 2.84 -10.30 9.63
CA ASN A 64 2.06 -9.96 8.45
C ASN A 64 1.81 -8.44 8.30
N LEU A 65 2.39 -7.61 9.15
CA LEU A 65 2.25 -6.15 9.10
C LEU A 65 3.54 -5.52 8.59
N GLU A 66 3.39 -4.35 7.98
CA GLU A 66 4.51 -3.50 7.59
C GLU A 66 4.08 -2.03 7.71
N TYR A 67 4.85 -1.18 8.40
CA TYR A 67 4.56 0.25 8.48
C TYR A 67 5.30 1.02 7.39
N LEU A 68 4.53 1.67 6.53
CA LEU A 68 5.04 2.30 5.31
C LEU A 68 4.71 3.79 5.25
N CYS A 69 5.60 4.57 4.66
CA CYS A 69 5.27 5.89 4.14
C CYS A 69 4.33 5.76 2.94
N LEU A 70 3.67 6.86 2.56
CA LEU A 70 2.71 6.85 1.46
C LEU A 70 3.34 6.42 0.12
N ASP A 71 4.58 6.83 -0.14
CA ASP A 71 5.28 6.51 -1.39
C ASP A 71 5.65 5.02 -1.48
N CYS A 72 6.16 4.44 -0.40
CA CYS A 72 6.44 3.01 -0.33
C CYS A 72 5.15 2.17 -0.46
N HIS A 73 4.08 2.59 0.21
CA HIS A 73 2.78 1.93 0.12
C HIS A 73 2.18 2.01 -1.31
N ASN A 74 2.28 3.17 -1.96
CA ASN A 74 1.83 3.33 -3.33
C ASN A 74 2.67 2.51 -4.32
N THR A 75 3.98 2.43 -4.09
CA THR A 75 4.86 1.58 -4.88
C THR A 75 4.41 0.12 -4.79
N GLU A 76 4.10 -0.38 -3.59
CA GLU A 76 3.58 -1.74 -3.42
C GLU A 76 2.29 -2.00 -4.22
N HIS A 77 1.34 -1.06 -4.19
CA HIS A 77 0.04 -1.25 -4.87
C HIS A 77 0.03 -0.94 -6.37
N PHE A 78 0.93 -0.08 -6.84
CA PHE A 78 0.86 0.50 -8.18
C PHE A 78 2.13 0.32 -9.02
N ALA A 79 3.22 -0.25 -8.49
CA ALA A 79 4.45 -0.45 -9.26
C ALA A 79 4.23 -1.23 -10.57
N THR A 80 3.23 -2.10 -10.63
CA THR A 80 2.94 -2.91 -11.82
C THR A 80 1.87 -2.31 -12.75
N HIS A 81 1.18 -1.26 -12.31
CA HIS A 81 0.10 -0.64 -13.07
C HIS A 81 0.42 0.82 -13.32
N SER A 82 0.78 1.12 -14.56
CA SER A 82 0.93 2.50 -15.00
C SER A 82 -0.40 3.23 -14.82
N ASN A 83 -0.41 4.36 -14.11
CA ASN A 83 -1.58 5.23 -14.00
C ASN A 83 -1.88 5.99 -15.32
N VAL A 84 -1.15 5.65 -16.39
CA VAL A 84 -1.28 6.22 -17.72
C VAL A 84 -1.75 5.16 -18.70
N VAL A 85 -2.59 5.59 -19.65
CA VAL A 85 -2.97 4.76 -20.79
C VAL A 85 -1.71 4.41 -21.59
N GLU A 86 -1.70 3.22 -22.20
CA GLU A 86 -0.60 2.80 -23.06
C GLU A 86 -0.26 3.88 -24.11
N GLY A 87 1.01 4.24 -24.22
CA GLY A 87 1.50 5.22 -25.20
C GLY A 87 1.61 6.67 -24.70
N VAL A 88 1.28 6.98 -23.45
CA VAL A 88 1.53 8.30 -22.84
C VAL A 88 2.32 8.20 -21.52
N SER A 89 3.05 9.25 -21.15
CA SER A 89 3.84 9.36 -19.91
C SER A 89 3.84 10.80 -19.39
N PHE A 90 4.15 11.02 -18.11
CA PHE A 90 4.30 12.37 -17.57
C PHE A 90 5.69 12.94 -17.90
N ASN A 91 5.75 14.18 -18.38
CA ASN A 91 7.01 14.91 -18.52
C ASN A 91 7.46 15.53 -17.17
N GLN A 92 8.62 16.19 -17.15
CA GLN A 92 9.17 16.84 -15.95
C GLN A 92 8.29 17.98 -15.37
N TYR A 93 7.32 18.46 -16.13
CA TYR A 93 6.36 19.49 -15.71
C TYR A 93 5.03 18.88 -15.23
N GLY A 94 4.91 17.55 -15.24
CA GLY A 94 3.69 16.83 -14.85
C GLY A 94 2.61 16.80 -15.92
N GLU A 95 2.95 17.07 -17.19
CA GLU A 95 2.00 16.99 -18.32
C GLU A 95 2.01 15.60 -18.95
N LEU A 96 0.84 15.09 -19.36
CA LEU A 96 0.74 13.86 -20.13
C LEU A 96 1.19 14.08 -21.58
N VAL A 97 2.27 13.43 -21.97
CA VAL A 97 2.85 13.49 -23.32
C VAL A 97 2.92 12.10 -23.96
N PRO A 98 2.77 11.97 -25.29
CA PRO A 98 3.00 10.70 -25.97
C PRO A 98 4.43 10.19 -25.75
N ILE A 99 4.58 8.89 -25.51
CA ILE A 99 5.90 8.25 -25.45
C ILE A 99 6.43 8.22 -26.88
N SER A 100 7.29 9.18 -27.23
CA SER A 100 7.96 9.17 -28.52
C SER A 100 8.88 7.95 -28.58
N LYS A 101 8.60 7.00 -29.48
CA LYS A 101 9.55 5.94 -29.81
C LYS A 101 10.78 6.65 -30.37
N THR A 102 11.87 6.71 -29.60
CA THR A 102 13.17 6.99 -30.19
C THR A 102 13.45 5.87 -31.19
N LYS A 103 13.38 6.20 -32.48
CA LYS A 103 14.02 5.37 -33.48
C LYS A 103 15.50 5.38 -33.13
N ASN A 104 16.00 4.29 -32.57
CA ASN A 104 17.41 3.97 -32.70
C ASN A 104 17.62 3.63 -34.18
N ASP A 105 17.79 4.66 -35.00
CA ASP A 105 18.36 4.53 -36.32
C ASP A 105 19.87 4.28 -36.14
N LYS A 106 20.25 3.00 -36.25
CA LYS A 106 21.56 2.57 -36.76
C LYS A 106 21.34 1.44 -37.75
#